data_AF-A0A2H5W602-F1
#
_entry.id   AF-A0A2H5W602-F1
#
_cell.length_a   1.000
_cell.length_b   1.000
_cell.length_c   1.000
_cell.angle_alpha   90.00
_cell.angle_beta   90.00
_cell.angle_gamma   90.00
#
_symmetry.space_group_name_H-M   'P 1'
#
loop_
_entity.id
_entity.type
_entity.pdbx_description
1 polymer ?
#
loop_
_entity_poly.entity_id
_entity_poly.type
_entity_poly.pdbx_seq_one_letter_code
_entity_poly.pdbx_strand_id
1 'polypeptide(L)'
;MKRDSADGFTLAEMLVSMVIFLFLLMALYSILTQSQWLRFRNDRRVNIQDNARIALELMERDFRMIGYGVPTGFQVNGEARWTPAIFYATDTALGFRAEVDNGHTVLTRSATSSGGGTDRLYVEDARYYADATRCGGSPWPLVVMARRKRWEPVSCTGVDLRSNVLFITPGVTDGIFQAAQSEVITIEQVYYQYVRNPDYPFGTLHRQVWTTHRPDDTFPPANPNWSVLATHISALTLQYLDAQGNPLQPTPLDAAQRARVARIVITLVATDRAGPMQALQSVRLRTEVHLRNDPM
;
A
#
# COMPACT_ATOMS: atom_id res chain seq x y z
N MET A 1 84.43 -13.36 -8.48
CA MET A 1 83.01 -13.72 -8.71
C MET A 1 82.75 -15.03 -7.97
N LYS A 2 82.36 -14.95 -6.70
CA LYS A 2 82.17 -16.12 -5.82
C LYS A 2 80.79 -16.69 -6.16
N ARG A 3 80.76 -17.90 -6.73
CA ARG A 3 79.51 -18.64 -6.98
C ARG A 3 79.07 -19.18 -5.63
N ASP A 4 78.03 -18.60 -5.06
CA ASP A 4 77.37 -19.19 -3.90
C ASP A 4 76.75 -20.53 -4.34
N SER A 5 77.18 -21.60 -3.68
CA SER A 5 76.66 -22.95 -3.87
C SER A 5 75.17 -22.94 -3.55
N ALA A 6 74.34 -23.29 -4.53
CA ALA A 6 72.92 -23.51 -4.31
C ALA A 6 72.75 -24.85 -3.58
N ASP A 7 72.61 -24.79 -2.25
CA ASP A 7 72.24 -25.96 -1.45
C ASP A 7 70.83 -26.43 -1.84
N GLY A 8 70.71 -27.70 -2.21
CA GLY A 8 69.43 -28.33 -2.56
C GLY A 8 68.65 -28.74 -1.30
N PHE A 9 67.32 -28.66 -1.37
CA PHE A 9 66.44 -29.03 -0.26
C PHE A 9 66.54 -30.52 0.06
N THR A 10 66.58 -30.83 1.35
CA THR A 10 66.50 -32.21 1.83
C THR A 10 65.05 -32.73 1.74
N LEU A 11 64.89 -34.04 1.57
CA LEU A 11 63.55 -34.68 1.53
C LEU A 11 62.74 -34.39 2.82
N ALA A 12 63.43 -34.29 3.96
CA ALA A 12 62.82 -33.95 5.24
C ALA A 12 62.25 -32.52 5.26
N GLU A 13 62.94 -31.53 4.71
CA GLU A 13 62.45 -30.14 4.63
C GLU A 13 61.21 -30.02 3.74
N MET A 14 61.14 -30.78 2.65
CA MET A 14 59.96 -30.82 1.78
C MET A 14 58.75 -31.42 2.49
N LEU A 15 58.94 -32.48 3.30
CA LEU A 15 57.87 -33.07 4.10
C LEU A 15 57.36 -32.13 5.18
N VAL A 16 58.27 -31.47 5.90
CA VAL A 16 57.91 -30.50 6.96
C VAL A 16 57.14 -29.31 6.35
N SER A 17 57.59 -28.80 5.21
CA SER A 17 56.93 -27.70 4.51
C SER A 17 55.51 -28.06 4.06
N MET A 18 55.30 -29.29 3.57
CA MET A 18 53.97 -29.76 3.16
C MET A 18 53.02 -29.89 4.35
N VAL A 19 53.50 -30.38 5.49
CA VAL A 19 52.69 -30.49 6.71
C VAL A 19 52.28 -29.11 7.22
N ILE A 20 53.21 -28.16 7.27
CA ILE A 20 52.92 -26.77 7.65
C ILE A 20 51.90 -26.15 6.69
N PHE A 21 52.07 -26.35 5.39
CA PHE A 21 51.14 -25.84 4.38
C PHE A 21 49.72 -26.42 4.54
N LEU A 22 49.58 -27.70 4.87
CA LEU A 22 48.27 -28.31 5.14
C LEU A 22 47.58 -27.69 6.37
N PHE A 23 48.34 -27.42 7.44
CA PHE A 23 47.79 -26.73 8.61
C PHE A 23 47.34 -25.30 8.27
N LEU A 24 48.13 -24.57 7.48
CA LEU A 24 47.77 -23.24 7.00
C LEU A 24 46.51 -23.27 6.14
N LEU A 25 46.40 -24.24 5.23
CA LEU A 25 45.20 -24.43 4.41
C LEU A 25 43.97 -24.77 5.24
N MET A 26 44.09 -25.62 6.26
CA MET A 26 42.96 -25.92 7.17
C MET A 26 42.51 -24.67 7.94
N ALA A 27 43.45 -23.86 8.44
CA ALA A 27 43.14 -22.62 9.14
C ALA A 27 42.42 -21.63 8.20
N LEU A 28 42.93 -21.44 6.98
CA LEU A 28 42.30 -20.58 5.97
C LEU A 28 40.92 -21.09 5.55
N TYR A 29 40.76 -22.40 5.38
CA TYR A 29 39.49 -23.02 5.05
C TYR A 29 38.46 -22.85 6.17
N SER A 30 38.88 -22.97 7.44
CA SER A 30 38.03 -22.69 8.60
C SER A 30 37.52 -21.25 8.59
N ILE A 31 38.39 -20.27 8.33
CA ILE A 31 38.00 -18.85 8.24
C ILE A 31 37.06 -18.61 7.06
N LEU A 32 37.32 -19.23 5.91
CA LEU A 32 36.49 -19.08 4.70
C LEU A 32 35.07 -19.62 4.93
N THR A 33 34.95 -20.82 5.49
CA THR A 33 33.65 -21.43 5.80
C THR A 33 32.88 -20.62 6.84
N GLN A 34 33.54 -20.13 7.89
CA GLN A 34 32.93 -19.21 8.86
C GLN A 34 32.45 -17.90 8.21
N SER A 35 33.25 -17.34 7.30
CA SER A 35 32.91 -16.09 6.59
C SER A 35 31.68 -16.26 5.70
N GLN A 36 31.58 -17.40 4.99
CA GLN A 36 30.39 -17.73 4.19
C GLN A 36 29.15 -17.88 5.08
N TRP A 37 29.27 -18.56 6.23
CA TRP A 37 28.19 -18.71 7.21
C TRP A 37 27.66 -17.37 7.76
N LEU A 38 28.55 -16.43 8.06
CA LEU A 38 28.17 -15.11 8.54
C LEU A 38 27.43 -14.30 7.47
N ARG A 39 27.87 -14.37 6.21
CA ARG A 39 27.22 -13.69 5.08
C ARG A 39 25.77 -14.17 4.89
N PHE A 40 25.55 -15.49 4.82
CA PHE A 40 24.20 -16.03 4.64
C PHE A 40 23.21 -15.67 5.76
N ARG A 41 23.67 -15.53 7.00
CA ARG A 41 22.82 -15.09 8.12
C ARG A 41 22.42 -13.62 7.99
N ASN A 42 23.33 -12.77 7.55
CA ASN A 42 23.07 -11.34 7.37
C ASN A 42 22.15 -11.10 6.17
N ASP A 43 22.37 -11.79 5.05
CA ASP A 43 21.60 -11.59 3.82
C ASP A 43 20.10 -11.86 4.02
N ARG A 44 19.73 -12.95 4.71
CA ARG A 44 18.31 -13.25 4.97
C ARG A 44 17.64 -12.24 5.89
N ARG A 45 18.34 -11.80 6.95
CA ARG A 45 17.82 -10.81 7.88
C ARG A 45 17.60 -9.45 7.20
N VAL A 46 18.53 -9.05 6.35
CA VAL A 46 18.41 -7.82 5.55
C VAL A 46 17.22 -7.92 4.61
N ASN A 47 17.06 -9.03 3.89
CA ASN A 47 15.94 -9.22 2.96
C ASN A 47 14.57 -9.11 3.63
N ILE A 48 14.35 -9.73 4.81
CA ILE A 48 13.06 -9.60 5.50
C ILE A 48 12.84 -8.19 6.05
N GLN A 49 13.89 -7.49 6.46
CA GLN A 49 13.80 -6.13 6.95
C GLN A 49 13.42 -5.17 5.82
N ASP A 50 14.03 -5.32 4.64
CA ASP A 50 13.75 -4.48 3.48
C ASP A 50 12.34 -4.72 2.94
N ASN A 51 11.91 -5.98 2.82
CA ASN A 51 10.53 -6.33 2.45
C ASN A 51 9.50 -5.76 3.43
N ALA A 52 9.76 -5.85 4.74
CA ALA A 52 8.88 -5.27 5.75
C ALA A 52 8.87 -3.73 5.72
N ARG A 53 10.01 -3.10 5.44
CA ARG A 53 10.14 -1.64 5.36
C ARG A 53 9.37 -1.08 4.16
N ILE A 54 9.53 -1.67 2.98
CA ILE A 54 8.80 -1.26 1.76
C ILE A 54 7.28 -1.34 1.99
N ALA A 55 6.83 -2.43 2.61
CA ALA A 55 5.42 -2.58 2.96
C ALA A 55 4.93 -1.50 3.92
N LEU A 56 5.71 -1.21 4.96
CA LEU A 56 5.38 -0.18 5.95
C LEU A 56 5.33 1.20 5.31
N GLU A 57 6.31 1.56 4.48
CA GLU A 57 6.36 2.85 3.77
C GLU A 57 5.14 3.04 2.85
N LEU A 58 4.72 1.99 2.13
CA LEU A 58 3.53 2.05 1.29
C LEU A 58 2.26 2.22 2.13
N MET A 59 2.13 1.47 3.23
CA MET A 59 1.01 1.62 4.16
C MET A 59 0.97 3.03 4.75
N GLU A 60 2.10 3.57 5.19
CA GLU A 60 2.16 4.93 5.74
C GLU A 60 1.68 5.96 4.72
N ARG A 61 2.17 5.88 3.48
CA ARG A 61 1.78 6.81 2.41
C ARG A 61 0.27 6.77 2.17
N ASP A 62 -0.27 5.58 2.02
CA ASP A 62 -1.70 5.40 1.72
C ASP A 62 -2.57 5.77 2.94
N PHE A 63 -2.12 5.47 4.16
CA PHE A 63 -2.86 5.79 5.38
C PHE A 63 -2.90 7.30 5.63
N ARG A 64 -1.83 8.04 5.32
CA ARG A 64 -1.85 9.51 5.37
C ARG A 64 -2.91 10.10 4.45
N MET A 65 -3.23 9.42 3.35
CA MET A 65 -4.24 9.86 2.38
C MET A 65 -5.66 9.45 2.77
N ILE A 66 -5.88 8.71 3.87
CA ILE A 66 -7.24 8.33 4.31
C ILE A 66 -8.15 9.56 4.37
N GLY A 67 -9.27 9.49 3.66
CA GLY A 67 -10.27 10.55 3.57
C GLY A 67 -9.90 11.72 2.67
N TYR A 68 -8.72 11.74 2.07
CA TYR A 68 -8.36 12.76 1.10
C TYR A 68 -9.25 12.65 -0.15
N GLY A 69 -9.80 13.78 -0.58
CA GLY A 69 -10.78 13.84 -1.67
C GLY A 69 -12.18 13.33 -1.33
N VAL A 70 -12.40 12.72 -0.15
CA VAL A 70 -13.68 12.10 0.21
C VAL A 70 -14.65 13.14 0.78
N PRO A 71 -15.82 13.37 0.17
CA PRO A 71 -16.79 14.33 0.70
C PRO A 71 -17.38 13.90 2.05
N THR A 72 -17.79 14.87 2.87
CA THR A 72 -18.41 14.60 4.17
C THR A 72 -19.93 14.47 4.07
N GLY A 73 -20.52 13.41 4.66
CA GLY A 73 -21.96 13.33 4.95
C GLY A 73 -22.87 13.13 3.73
N PHE A 74 -22.35 12.58 2.62
CA PHE A 74 -23.11 12.46 1.38
C PHE A 74 -23.63 11.05 1.14
N GLN A 75 -24.74 10.97 0.40
CA GLN A 75 -25.33 9.73 -0.09
C GLN A 75 -25.20 9.62 -1.60
N VAL A 76 -24.80 8.46 -2.11
CA VAL A 76 -24.96 8.14 -3.54
C VAL A 76 -26.24 7.35 -3.72
N ASN A 77 -27.10 7.78 -4.64
CA ASN A 77 -28.39 7.15 -4.97
C ASN A 77 -29.32 6.94 -3.75
N GLY A 78 -29.20 7.78 -2.71
CA GLY A 78 -30.04 7.69 -1.50
C GLY A 78 -29.73 6.53 -0.55
N GLU A 79 -28.80 5.62 -0.89
CA GLU A 79 -28.60 4.38 -0.15
C GLU A 79 -27.33 4.35 0.72
N ALA A 80 -26.26 5.11 0.39
CA ALA A 80 -24.96 4.87 1.02
C ALA A 80 -24.22 6.12 1.49
N ARG A 81 -23.91 6.20 2.79
CA ARG A 81 -23.03 7.22 3.35
C ARG A 81 -21.58 6.87 3.07
N TRP A 82 -20.90 7.68 2.26
CA TRP A 82 -19.45 7.57 2.00
C TRP A 82 -18.57 8.10 3.16
N THR A 83 -19.21 8.32 4.30
CA THR A 83 -18.59 8.65 5.58
C THR A 83 -19.02 7.65 6.65
N PRO A 84 -18.10 7.26 7.56
CA PRO A 84 -16.71 7.70 7.65
C PRO A 84 -15.81 7.21 6.49
N ALA A 85 -14.71 7.92 6.23
CA ALA A 85 -13.75 7.54 5.18
C ALA A 85 -13.17 6.15 5.41
N ILE A 86 -12.96 5.78 6.67
CA ILE A 86 -12.67 4.41 7.09
C ILE A 86 -14.00 3.67 7.25
N PHE A 87 -14.22 2.63 6.45
CA PHE A 87 -15.45 1.85 6.50
C PHE A 87 -15.29 0.50 7.19
N TYR A 88 -14.06 0.00 7.28
CA TYR A 88 -13.76 -1.25 7.95
C TYR A 88 -12.43 -1.14 8.68
N ALA A 89 -12.37 -1.54 9.95
CA ALA A 89 -11.16 -1.40 10.76
C ALA A 89 -11.08 -2.49 11.83
N THR A 90 -10.12 -3.40 11.69
CA THR A 90 -9.73 -4.38 12.72
C THR A 90 -8.26 -4.23 13.07
N ASP A 91 -7.76 -5.05 13.99
CA ASP A 91 -6.34 -5.11 14.34
C ASP A 91 -5.42 -5.59 13.19
N THR A 92 -5.97 -6.23 12.16
CA THR A 92 -5.22 -6.94 11.10
C THR A 92 -5.71 -6.62 9.70
N ALA A 93 -6.75 -5.81 9.58
CA ALA A 93 -7.35 -5.41 8.32
C ALA A 93 -7.92 -4.00 8.37
N LEU A 94 -7.88 -3.29 7.25
CA LEU A 94 -8.36 -1.93 7.11
C LEU A 94 -8.96 -1.72 5.72
N GLY A 95 -10.14 -1.12 5.66
CA GLY A 95 -10.79 -0.64 4.45
C GLY A 95 -11.10 0.84 4.57
N PHE A 96 -10.62 1.64 3.63
CA PHE A 96 -10.81 3.09 3.63
C PHE A 96 -10.95 3.67 2.23
N ARG A 97 -11.36 4.94 2.16
CA ARG A 97 -11.55 5.72 0.94
C ARG A 97 -10.55 6.86 0.86
N ALA A 98 -9.98 7.08 -0.31
CA ALA A 98 -9.06 8.18 -0.58
C ALA A 98 -8.81 8.31 -2.09
N GLU A 99 -8.37 9.49 -2.54
CA GLU A 99 -7.65 9.65 -3.82
C GLU A 99 -6.18 9.27 -3.58
N VAL A 100 -5.78 8.04 -3.93
CA VAL A 100 -4.40 7.51 -3.70
C VAL A 100 -3.55 7.46 -4.96
N ASP A 101 -4.15 7.61 -6.12
CA ASP A 101 -3.50 7.52 -7.43
C ASP A 101 -3.31 8.88 -8.12
N ASN A 102 -3.73 9.97 -7.46
CA ASN A 102 -3.68 11.33 -7.97
C ASN A 102 -4.50 11.50 -9.28
N GLY A 103 -5.59 10.74 -9.40
CA GLY A 103 -6.54 10.75 -10.49
C GLY A 103 -7.47 11.96 -10.51
N HIS A 104 -6.93 13.16 -10.63
CA HIS A 104 -7.71 14.39 -10.76
C HIS A 104 -7.49 15.11 -12.08
N THR A 105 -8.50 15.87 -12.50
CA THR A 105 -8.45 16.79 -13.64
C THR A 105 -9.33 18.01 -13.37
N VAL A 106 -9.15 19.08 -14.15
CA VAL A 106 -9.95 20.30 -14.02
C VAL A 106 -11.02 20.37 -15.10
N LEU A 107 -12.15 21.02 -14.79
CA LEU A 107 -13.15 21.33 -15.79
C LEU A 107 -12.64 22.45 -16.72
N THR A 108 -12.68 22.21 -18.03
CA THR A 108 -12.37 23.22 -19.06
C THR A 108 -13.59 24.04 -19.47
N ARG A 109 -14.79 23.50 -19.22
CA ARG A 109 -16.08 24.17 -19.39
C ARG A 109 -16.98 23.83 -18.22
N SER A 110 -17.93 24.71 -17.95
CA SER A 110 -18.95 24.44 -16.94
C SER A 110 -19.72 23.16 -17.29
N ALA A 111 -20.13 22.42 -16.27
CA ALA A 111 -20.65 21.07 -16.43
C ALA A 111 -22.06 21.10 -17.02
N THR A 112 -22.29 20.42 -18.14
CA THR A 112 -23.59 20.50 -18.83
C THR A 112 -24.53 19.38 -18.39
N SER A 113 -25.75 19.74 -18.00
CA SER A 113 -26.87 18.79 -17.93
C SER A 113 -27.56 18.70 -19.28
N SER A 114 -27.71 17.50 -19.84
CA SER A 114 -28.46 17.33 -21.09
C SER A 114 -29.96 17.08 -20.86
N GLY A 115 -30.39 16.85 -19.60
CA GLY A 115 -31.77 16.50 -19.26
C GLY A 115 -32.27 15.17 -19.88
N GLY A 116 -31.42 14.48 -20.65
CA GLY A 116 -31.75 13.33 -21.49
C GLY A 116 -31.05 12.02 -21.11
N GLY A 117 -30.42 11.96 -19.94
CA GLY A 117 -29.93 10.69 -19.36
C GLY A 117 -28.41 10.48 -19.39
N THR A 118 -27.61 11.38 -19.95
CA THR A 118 -26.13 11.35 -19.82
C THR A 118 -25.59 12.77 -19.87
N ASP A 119 -24.95 13.19 -18.79
CA ASP A 119 -24.34 14.52 -18.68
C ASP A 119 -22.88 14.45 -19.15
N ARG A 120 -22.31 15.61 -19.49
CA ARG A 120 -20.95 15.71 -20.06
C ARG A 120 -20.08 16.61 -19.22
N LEU A 121 -18.91 16.10 -18.83
CA LEU A 121 -17.85 16.87 -18.19
C LEU A 121 -16.73 17.10 -19.19
N TYR A 122 -16.49 18.35 -19.54
CA TYR A 122 -15.36 18.75 -20.37
C TYR A 122 -14.16 18.96 -19.46
N VAL A 123 -13.15 18.10 -19.59
CA VAL A 123 -11.99 18.06 -18.71
C VAL A 123 -10.71 18.41 -19.46
N GLU A 124 -9.65 18.73 -18.73
CA GLU A 124 -8.35 19.01 -19.34
C GLU A 124 -7.73 17.75 -19.95
N ASP A 125 -7.77 16.64 -19.21
CA ASP A 125 -7.31 15.33 -19.69
C ASP A 125 -8.26 14.22 -19.25
N ALA A 126 -8.78 13.48 -20.23
CA ALA A 126 -9.68 12.36 -20.00
C ALA A 126 -8.98 10.98 -20.09
N ARG A 127 -7.69 10.94 -20.45
CA ARG A 127 -6.93 9.68 -20.65
C ARG A 127 -6.87 8.84 -19.39
N TYR A 128 -6.63 9.47 -18.26
CA TYR A 128 -6.62 8.81 -16.96
C TYR A 128 -7.91 8.01 -16.71
N TYR A 129 -9.06 8.59 -17.02
CA TYR A 129 -10.36 7.95 -16.81
C TYR A 129 -10.60 6.80 -17.79
N ALA A 130 -10.09 6.89 -19.01
CA ALA A 130 -10.16 5.78 -19.96
C ALA A 130 -9.29 4.59 -19.52
N ASP A 131 -8.06 4.86 -19.11
CA ASP A 131 -7.05 3.82 -18.89
C ASP A 131 -7.10 3.24 -17.47
N ALA A 132 -7.12 4.09 -16.45
CA ALA A 132 -7.01 3.70 -15.04
C ALA A 132 -8.37 3.31 -14.44
N THR A 133 -9.41 4.10 -14.70
CA THR A 133 -10.74 3.84 -14.12
C THR A 133 -11.60 2.88 -14.96
N ARG A 134 -11.24 2.67 -16.23
CA ARG A 134 -12.05 1.93 -17.22
C ARG A 134 -13.47 2.48 -17.34
N CYS A 135 -13.59 3.80 -17.36
CA CYS A 135 -14.88 4.47 -17.45
C CYS A 135 -15.68 3.98 -18.69
N GLY A 136 -16.97 3.70 -18.46
CA GLY A 136 -17.85 3.04 -19.44
C GLY A 136 -17.96 1.52 -19.31
N GLY A 137 -17.09 0.87 -18.53
CA GLY A 137 -17.31 -0.52 -18.09
C GLY A 137 -18.21 -0.58 -16.86
N SER A 138 -19.15 -1.54 -16.80
CA SER A 138 -19.91 -1.82 -15.58
C SER A 138 -19.10 -2.74 -14.64
N PRO A 139 -19.04 -2.48 -13.32
CA PRO A 139 -19.65 -1.35 -12.62
C PRO A 139 -18.91 -0.04 -12.91
N TRP A 140 -19.67 1.04 -13.13
CA TRP A 140 -19.11 2.34 -13.50
C TRP A 140 -18.24 2.92 -12.38
N PRO A 141 -17.07 3.51 -12.70
CA PRO A 141 -16.24 4.15 -11.70
C PRO A 141 -16.90 5.41 -11.16
N LEU A 142 -16.68 5.66 -9.86
CA LEU A 142 -17.17 6.87 -9.21
C LEU A 142 -16.22 8.02 -9.50
N VAL A 143 -16.80 9.12 -9.94
CA VAL A 143 -16.11 10.39 -10.10
C VAL A 143 -16.81 11.42 -9.23
N VAL A 144 -16.05 12.28 -8.57
CA VAL A 144 -16.58 13.35 -7.75
C VAL A 144 -16.19 14.68 -8.37
N MET A 145 -17.18 15.53 -8.64
CA MET A 145 -16.90 16.93 -8.95
C MET A 145 -16.84 17.73 -7.67
N ALA A 146 -15.78 18.52 -7.53
CA ALA A 146 -15.52 19.34 -6.37
C ALA A 146 -15.59 20.83 -6.75
N ARG A 147 -16.29 21.63 -5.93
CA ARG A 147 -16.21 23.09 -5.96
C ARG A 147 -16.23 23.63 -4.54
N ARG A 148 -15.06 23.99 -4.01
CA ARG A 148 -14.89 24.44 -2.61
C ARG A 148 -15.48 23.43 -1.60
N LYS A 149 -16.70 23.69 -1.08
CA LYS A 149 -17.40 22.84 -0.10
C LYS A 149 -18.57 22.05 -0.70
N ARG A 150 -18.80 22.16 -2.02
CA ARG A 150 -19.85 21.42 -2.74
C ARG A 150 -19.21 20.28 -3.51
N TRP A 151 -19.82 19.11 -3.37
CA TRP A 151 -19.35 17.87 -3.96
C TRP A 151 -20.52 17.21 -4.64
N GLU A 152 -20.32 16.72 -5.86
CA GLU A 152 -21.35 15.95 -6.57
C GLU A 152 -20.75 14.64 -7.09
N PRO A 153 -21.17 13.50 -6.53
CA PRO A 153 -20.76 12.19 -7.00
C PRO A 153 -21.53 11.83 -8.28
N VAL A 154 -20.82 11.34 -9.28
CA VAL A 154 -21.38 10.90 -10.56
C VAL A 154 -20.71 9.62 -11.02
N SER A 155 -21.48 8.71 -11.62
CA SER A 155 -20.91 7.51 -12.21
C SER A 155 -20.41 7.83 -13.61
N CYS A 156 -19.16 7.47 -13.92
CA CYS A 156 -18.59 7.70 -15.24
C CYS A 156 -18.98 6.57 -16.21
N THR A 157 -19.82 6.90 -17.19
CA THR A 157 -20.44 5.98 -18.15
C THR A 157 -19.72 5.90 -19.48
N GLY A 158 -18.68 6.70 -19.70
CA GLY A 158 -17.82 6.60 -20.87
C GLY A 158 -16.83 7.76 -20.99
N VAL A 159 -15.94 7.66 -21.97
CA VAL A 159 -14.93 8.70 -22.26
C VAL A 159 -14.87 8.96 -23.77
N ASP A 160 -14.79 10.24 -24.16
CA ASP A 160 -14.38 10.68 -25.50
C ASP A 160 -13.02 11.40 -25.42
N LEU A 161 -11.96 10.67 -25.80
CA LEU A 161 -10.58 11.17 -25.79
C LEU A 161 -10.29 12.21 -26.88
N ARG A 162 -11.13 12.33 -27.92
CA ARG A 162 -10.92 13.34 -28.98
C ARG A 162 -11.34 14.72 -28.49
N SER A 163 -12.36 14.76 -27.64
CA SER A 163 -12.93 15.99 -27.10
C SER A 163 -12.60 16.23 -25.63
N ASN A 164 -11.84 15.32 -24.99
CA ASN A 164 -11.61 15.26 -23.55
C ASN A 164 -12.92 15.41 -22.74
N VAL A 165 -13.87 14.52 -23.01
CA VAL A 165 -15.17 14.50 -22.35
C VAL A 165 -15.36 13.22 -21.55
N LEU A 166 -15.81 13.35 -20.31
CA LEU A 166 -16.36 12.24 -19.53
C LEU A 166 -17.88 12.26 -19.68
N PHE A 167 -18.44 11.10 -20.02
CA PHE A 167 -19.88 10.85 -19.96
C PHE A 167 -20.21 10.36 -18.56
N ILE A 168 -21.26 10.89 -17.97
CA ILE A 168 -21.65 10.58 -16.60
C ILE A 168 -23.17 10.35 -16.48
N THR A 169 -23.58 9.62 -15.45
CA THR A 169 -25.00 9.54 -15.06
C THR A 169 -25.56 10.93 -14.77
N PRO A 170 -26.83 11.20 -15.13
CA PRO A 170 -27.41 12.54 -15.04
C PRO A 170 -27.54 13.02 -13.59
N GLY A 171 -27.34 14.31 -13.37
CA GLY A 171 -27.47 14.94 -12.04
C GLY A 171 -26.85 16.32 -11.94
N VAL A 172 -25.92 16.66 -12.84
CA VAL A 172 -25.04 17.82 -12.69
C VAL A 172 -25.70 19.06 -13.25
N THR A 173 -25.68 20.16 -12.49
CA THR A 173 -26.20 21.44 -12.99
C THR A 173 -25.08 22.46 -13.24
N ASP A 174 -25.10 23.05 -14.43
CA ASP A 174 -24.08 23.99 -14.93
C ASP A 174 -23.84 25.21 -14.03
N GLY A 175 -24.91 25.69 -13.36
CA GLY A 175 -24.81 26.78 -12.40
C GLY A 175 -24.07 26.41 -11.11
N ILE A 176 -23.96 25.12 -10.77
CA ILE A 176 -23.28 24.65 -9.56
C ILE A 176 -21.78 24.46 -9.83
N PHE A 177 -21.39 23.84 -10.93
CA PHE A 177 -20.00 23.47 -11.26
C PHE A 177 -19.46 24.25 -12.47
N GLN A 178 -18.68 25.29 -12.20
CA GLN A 178 -18.09 26.18 -13.21
C GLN A 178 -16.62 25.83 -13.44
N ALA A 179 -16.19 25.85 -14.71
CA ALA A 179 -14.83 25.47 -15.14
C ALA A 179 -13.70 26.03 -14.26
N ALA A 180 -13.70 27.35 -14.02
CA ALA A 180 -12.62 28.05 -13.35
C ALA A 180 -12.42 27.69 -11.87
N GLN A 181 -13.28 26.85 -11.29
CA GLN A 181 -13.29 26.57 -9.85
C GLN A 181 -13.58 25.10 -9.53
N SER A 182 -13.65 24.24 -10.54
CA SER A 182 -14.16 22.90 -10.37
C SER A 182 -13.18 21.84 -10.89
N GLU A 183 -12.99 20.85 -10.04
CA GLU A 183 -12.12 19.70 -10.27
C GLU A 183 -12.97 18.45 -10.32
N VAL A 184 -12.44 17.45 -11.00
CA VAL A 184 -13.01 16.13 -11.17
C VAL A 184 -12.01 15.16 -10.58
N ILE A 185 -12.42 14.36 -9.60
CA ILE A 185 -11.53 13.56 -8.76
C ILE A 185 -12.03 12.13 -8.74
N THR A 186 -11.13 11.15 -8.75
CA THR A 186 -11.47 9.75 -8.47
C THR A 186 -11.30 9.43 -7.00
N ILE A 187 -12.21 8.63 -6.47
CA ILE A 187 -12.13 8.15 -5.08
C ILE A 187 -12.00 6.64 -5.12
N GLU A 188 -10.89 6.15 -4.59
CA GLU A 188 -10.63 4.72 -4.52
C GLU A 188 -11.00 4.16 -3.14
N GLN A 189 -11.42 2.90 -3.13
CA GLN A 189 -11.44 2.06 -1.94
C GLN A 189 -10.14 1.28 -1.85
N VAL A 190 -9.44 1.46 -0.74
CA VAL A 190 -8.17 0.80 -0.46
C VAL A 190 -8.37 -0.19 0.67
N TYR A 191 -7.88 -1.40 0.46
CA TYR A 191 -8.02 -2.52 1.36
C TYR A 191 -6.64 -3.06 1.74
N TYR A 192 -6.46 -3.33 3.02
CA TYR A 192 -5.32 -4.05 3.57
C TYR A 192 -5.80 -5.24 4.38
N GLN A 193 -5.14 -6.38 4.22
CA GLN A 193 -5.42 -7.58 4.99
C GLN A 193 -4.14 -8.35 5.30
N TYR A 194 -3.91 -8.67 6.56
CA TYR A 194 -2.97 -9.71 6.92
C TYR A 194 -3.65 -11.08 6.88
N VAL A 195 -3.09 -12.00 6.11
CA VAL A 195 -3.56 -13.39 6.01
C VAL A 195 -2.48 -14.29 6.59
N ARG A 196 -2.77 -14.89 7.75
CA ARG A 196 -1.90 -15.91 8.35
C ARG A 196 -1.97 -17.18 7.51
N ASN A 197 -0.82 -17.78 7.22
CA ASN A 197 -0.77 -19.12 6.67
C ASN A 197 -0.82 -20.15 7.82
N PRO A 198 -1.75 -21.12 7.83
CA PRO A 198 -1.83 -22.12 8.89
C PRO A 198 -0.65 -23.10 8.89
N ASP A 199 -0.01 -23.32 7.74
CA ASP A 199 1.06 -24.31 7.58
C ASP A 199 2.45 -23.75 7.89
N TYR A 200 2.59 -22.43 7.96
CA TYR A 200 3.86 -21.73 8.15
C TYR A 200 3.79 -20.75 9.32
N PRO A 201 4.93 -20.46 10.00
CA PRO A 201 4.96 -19.52 11.12
C PRO A 201 4.75 -18.04 10.71
N PHE A 202 4.56 -17.79 9.41
CA PHE A 202 4.37 -16.49 8.81
C PHE A 202 3.32 -16.58 7.69
N GLY A 203 2.68 -15.47 7.41
CA GLY A 203 1.73 -15.28 6.32
C GLY A 203 2.11 -14.11 5.42
N THR A 204 1.10 -13.53 4.79
CA THR A 204 1.23 -12.51 3.75
C THR A 204 0.39 -11.28 4.09
N LEU A 205 0.96 -10.12 3.81
CA LEU A 205 0.25 -8.86 3.85
C LEU A 205 -0.23 -8.54 2.44
N HIS A 206 -1.53 -8.33 2.30
CA HIS A 206 -2.18 -8.02 1.04
C HIS A 206 -2.65 -6.57 1.01
N ARG A 207 -2.60 -5.99 -0.18
CA ARG A 207 -3.15 -4.68 -0.52
C ARG A 207 -3.99 -4.79 -1.77
N GLN A 208 -5.09 -4.05 -1.83
CA GLN A 208 -5.91 -3.93 -3.02
C GLN A 208 -6.49 -2.53 -3.13
N VAL A 209 -6.61 -2.02 -4.36
CA VAL A 209 -7.23 -0.72 -4.66
C VAL A 209 -8.35 -0.96 -5.66
N TRP A 210 -9.47 -0.31 -5.43
CA TRP A 210 -10.64 -0.33 -6.31
C TRP A 210 -11.10 1.08 -6.64
N THR A 211 -11.32 1.32 -7.92
CA THR A 211 -11.78 2.60 -8.49
C THR A 211 -13.28 2.60 -8.81
N THR A 212 -13.97 1.47 -8.57
CA THR A 212 -15.38 1.31 -8.98
C THR A 212 -16.35 1.81 -7.91
N HIS A 213 -17.54 2.23 -8.34
CA HIS A 213 -18.61 2.65 -7.44
C HIS A 213 -19.14 1.43 -6.66
N ARG A 214 -18.57 1.19 -5.48
CA ARG A 214 -19.06 0.21 -4.52
C ARG A 214 -19.40 0.90 -3.21
N PRO A 215 -20.67 1.32 -3.05
CA PRO A 215 -21.12 1.93 -1.80
C PRO A 215 -21.12 0.95 -0.63
N ASP A 216 -21.01 -0.36 -0.89
CA ASP A 216 -21.02 -1.37 0.15
C ASP A 216 -19.67 -1.32 0.90
N ASP A 217 -19.74 -0.98 2.18
CA ASP A 217 -18.65 -1.01 3.16
C ASP A 217 -18.18 -2.46 3.44
N THR A 218 -18.23 -3.35 2.44
CA THR A 218 -17.97 -4.78 2.59
C THR A 218 -16.47 -5.04 2.67
N PHE A 219 -16.13 -5.92 3.60
CA PHE A 219 -14.78 -6.42 3.77
C PHE A 219 -14.85 -7.93 4.08
N PRO A 220 -14.04 -8.79 3.43
CA PRO A 220 -13.16 -8.45 2.31
C PRO A 220 -13.96 -8.04 1.06
N PRO A 221 -13.31 -7.34 0.12
CA PRO A 221 -13.95 -6.96 -1.13
C PRO A 221 -14.51 -8.19 -1.88
N ALA A 222 -15.71 -8.11 -2.47
CA ALA A 222 -16.26 -9.19 -3.30
C ALA A 222 -15.40 -9.47 -4.55
N ASN A 223 -14.92 -10.71 -4.69
CA ASN A 223 -13.92 -11.15 -5.69
C ASN A 223 -12.62 -10.33 -5.60
N PRO A 224 -11.87 -10.47 -4.50
CA PRO A 224 -10.70 -9.64 -4.29
C PRO A 224 -9.57 -10.04 -5.23
N ASN A 225 -8.91 -9.05 -5.83
CA ASN A 225 -7.67 -9.23 -6.60
C ASN A 225 -6.49 -8.68 -5.79
N TRP A 226 -6.10 -9.42 -4.76
CA TRP A 226 -5.08 -9.00 -3.83
C TRP A 226 -3.69 -8.94 -4.48
N SER A 227 -2.99 -7.83 -4.27
CA SER A 227 -1.55 -7.74 -4.49
C SER A 227 -0.82 -8.10 -3.20
N VAL A 228 0.19 -8.98 -3.28
CA VAL A 228 1.05 -9.30 -2.14
C VAL A 228 2.00 -8.13 -1.91
N LEU A 229 1.83 -7.46 -0.78
CA LEU A 229 2.67 -6.32 -0.39
C LEU A 229 3.93 -6.77 0.35
N ALA A 230 3.79 -7.76 1.23
CA ALA A 230 4.92 -8.39 1.89
C ALA A 230 4.63 -9.85 2.20
N THR A 231 5.68 -10.67 2.14
CA THR A 231 5.69 -12.05 2.63
C THR A 231 6.43 -12.16 3.96
N HIS A 232 6.42 -13.35 4.56
CA HIS A 232 7.15 -13.63 5.80
C HIS A 232 6.70 -12.73 6.97
N ILE A 233 5.44 -12.30 6.96
CA ILE A 233 4.85 -11.50 8.04
C ILE A 233 4.27 -12.44 9.08
N SER A 234 4.77 -12.38 10.31
CA SER A 234 4.26 -13.19 11.43
C SER A 234 3.14 -12.50 12.21
N ALA A 235 3.13 -11.17 12.23
CA ALA A 235 2.08 -10.37 12.85
C ALA A 235 1.95 -9.00 12.17
N LEU A 236 0.71 -8.56 12.02
CA LEU A 236 0.32 -7.17 11.81
C LEU A 236 -0.54 -6.76 12.99
N THR A 237 -0.34 -5.54 13.49
CA THR A 237 -1.22 -4.91 14.46
C THR A 237 -1.49 -3.47 14.05
N LEU A 238 -2.76 -3.14 13.93
CA LEU A 238 -3.29 -1.81 13.67
C LEU A 238 -3.97 -1.32 14.95
N GLN A 239 -3.41 -0.28 15.55
CA GLN A 239 -4.02 0.39 16.69
C GLN A 239 -4.53 1.76 16.26
N TYR A 240 -5.81 2.00 16.48
CA TYR A 240 -6.49 3.23 16.12
C TYR A 240 -6.55 4.16 17.32
N LEU A 241 -6.16 5.42 17.14
CA LEU A 241 -6.19 6.43 18.20
C LEU A 241 -7.08 7.60 17.76
N ASP A 242 -7.77 8.20 18.71
CA ASP A 242 -8.48 9.47 18.50
C ASP A 242 -7.52 10.67 18.46
N ALA A 243 -8.07 11.87 18.23
CA ALA A 243 -7.31 13.12 18.19
C ALA A 243 -6.54 13.38 19.51
N GLN A 244 -7.06 12.91 20.65
CA GLN A 244 -6.43 13.03 21.96
C GLN A 244 -5.38 11.93 22.21
N GLY A 245 -5.31 10.90 21.37
CA GLY A 245 -4.35 9.81 21.46
C GLY A 245 -4.86 8.60 22.25
N ASN A 246 -6.16 8.57 22.56
CA ASN A 246 -6.75 7.43 23.26
C ASN A 246 -7.03 6.30 22.28
N PRO A 247 -6.75 5.03 22.65
CA PRO A 247 -7.05 3.90 21.81
C PRO A 247 -8.57 3.72 21.64
N LEU A 248 -8.99 3.56 20.38
CA LEU A 248 -10.35 3.21 20.00
C LEU A 248 -10.49 1.69 19.99
N GLN A 249 -11.46 1.18 20.75
CA GLN A 249 -11.69 -0.25 21.00
C GLN A 249 -13.18 -0.49 21.31
N PRO A 250 -13.72 -1.70 21.12
CA PRO A 250 -13.05 -2.89 20.59
C PRO A 250 -12.94 -2.86 19.06
N THR A 251 -12.00 -3.61 18.49
CA THR A 251 -11.99 -3.91 17.05
C THR A 251 -12.85 -5.16 16.75
N PRO A 252 -13.69 -5.20 15.68
CA PRO A 252 -13.85 -4.18 14.65
C PRO A 252 -14.49 -2.88 15.17
N LEU A 253 -13.94 -1.73 14.77
CA LEU A 253 -14.47 -0.43 15.21
C LEU A 253 -15.86 -0.20 14.61
N ASP A 254 -16.77 0.38 15.39
CA ASP A 254 -18.07 0.83 14.89
C ASP A 254 -17.97 2.13 14.06
N ALA A 255 -19.07 2.56 13.44
CA ALA A 255 -19.06 3.75 12.58
C ALA A 255 -18.72 5.05 13.33
N ALA A 256 -19.13 5.20 14.60
CA ALA A 256 -18.86 6.39 15.38
C ALA A 256 -17.37 6.45 15.80
N GLN A 257 -16.79 5.31 16.12
CA GLN A 257 -15.37 5.16 16.42
C GLN A 257 -14.51 5.41 15.17
N ARG A 258 -14.89 4.84 14.02
CA ARG A 258 -14.18 5.07 12.74
C ARG A 258 -14.14 6.54 12.34
N ALA A 259 -15.21 7.29 12.63
CA ALA A 259 -15.25 8.74 12.38
C ALA A 259 -14.32 9.56 13.30
N ARG A 260 -13.88 8.98 14.43
CA ARG A 260 -12.98 9.63 15.40
C ARG A 260 -11.51 9.26 15.22
N VAL A 261 -11.17 8.35 14.31
CA VAL A 261 -9.78 7.94 14.09
C VAL A 261 -9.00 9.13 13.55
N ALA A 262 -7.97 9.55 14.27
CA ALA A 262 -7.06 10.62 13.86
C ALA A 262 -5.65 10.10 13.60
N ARG A 263 -5.28 8.97 14.23
CA ARG A 263 -3.98 8.33 14.08
C ARG A 263 -4.09 6.82 14.03
N ILE A 264 -3.17 6.20 13.30
CA ILE A 264 -3.04 4.74 13.20
C ILE A 264 -1.60 4.37 13.50
N VAL A 265 -1.40 3.56 14.55
CA VAL A 265 -0.10 2.94 14.85
C VAL A 265 -0.06 1.59 14.15
N ILE A 266 0.92 1.42 13.26
CA ILE A 266 1.15 0.18 12.53
C ILE A 266 2.34 -0.52 13.19
N THR A 267 2.15 -1.76 13.61
CA THR A 267 3.23 -2.64 14.05
C THR A 267 3.28 -3.86 13.14
N LEU A 268 4.42 -4.05 12.47
CA LEU A 268 4.66 -5.16 11.56
C LEU A 268 5.81 -6.03 12.10
N VAL A 269 5.61 -7.33 12.17
CA VAL A 269 6.65 -8.29 12.57
C VAL A 269 6.89 -9.26 11.43
N ALA A 270 8.06 -9.13 10.78
CA ALA A 270 8.52 -10.08 9.78
C ALA A 270 9.41 -11.14 10.44
N THR A 271 9.27 -12.40 10.04
CA THR A 271 10.02 -13.52 10.60
C THR A 271 10.47 -14.48 9.50
N ASP A 272 11.73 -14.88 9.51
CA ASP A 272 12.26 -15.91 8.61
C ASP A 272 13.25 -16.83 9.34
N ARG A 273 13.52 -17.99 8.76
CA ARG A 273 14.47 -18.98 9.26
C ARG A 273 15.87 -18.64 8.77
N ALA A 274 16.79 -18.38 9.70
CA ALA A 274 18.18 -18.06 9.39
C ALA A 274 19.18 -19.01 10.07
N GLY A 275 20.31 -19.24 9.41
CA GLY A 275 21.41 -20.05 9.93
C GLY A 275 21.23 -21.57 9.80
N PRO A 276 22.20 -22.37 10.31
CA PRO A 276 22.27 -23.82 10.11
C PRO A 276 21.10 -24.56 10.76
N MET A 277 20.65 -24.05 11.91
CA MET A 277 19.57 -24.64 12.70
C MET A 277 18.19 -24.13 12.26
N GLN A 278 18.11 -23.32 11.20
CA GLN A 278 16.87 -22.69 10.73
C GLN A 278 16.09 -21.98 11.84
N ALA A 279 16.80 -21.36 12.79
CA ALA A 279 16.18 -20.65 13.89
C ALA A 279 15.39 -19.45 13.36
N LEU A 280 14.19 -19.23 13.92
CA LEU A 280 13.38 -18.08 13.55
C LEU A 280 14.05 -16.79 14.04
N GLN A 281 14.27 -15.87 13.10
CA GLN A 281 14.69 -14.51 13.38
C GLN A 281 13.56 -13.57 13.00
N SER A 282 13.25 -12.62 13.89
CA SER A 282 12.20 -11.65 13.67
C SER A 282 12.72 -10.22 13.66
N VAL A 283 12.09 -9.39 12.84
CA VAL A 283 12.29 -7.94 12.77
C VAL A 283 10.94 -7.30 13.04
N ARG A 284 10.90 -6.41 14.03
CA ARG A 284 9.72 -5.62 14.37
C ARG A 284 9.92 -4.19 13.91
N LEU A 285 9.01 -3.72 13.08
CA LEU A 285 8.91 -2.32 12.66
C LEU A 285 7.64 -1.72 13.25
N ARG A 286 7.72 -0.47 13.69
CA ARG A 286 6.59 0.28 14.24
C ARG A 286 6.63 1.70 13.72
N THR A 287 5.48 2.20 13.31
CA THR A 287 5.30 3.59 12.89
C THR A 287 3.94 4.11 13.36
N GLU A 288 3.82 5.43 13.44
CA GLU A 288 2.59 6.13 13.79
C GLU A 288 2.25 7.09 12.66
N VAL A 289 1.05 6.95 12.13
CA VAL A 289 0.55 7.73 11.00
C VAL A 289 -0.54 8.66 11.49
N HIS A 290 -0.34 9.96 11.30
CA HIS A 290 -1.39 10.96 11.45
C HIS A 290 -2.20 11.03 10.15
N LEU A 291 -3.52 10.96 10.27
CA LEU A 291 -4.42 11.04 9.12
C LEU A 291 -4.57 12.50 8.69
N ARG A 292 -4.56 12.77 7.39
CA ARG A 292 -4.66 14.14 6.85
C ARG A 292 -6.06 14.75 7.03
N ASN A 293 -7.09 13.92 7.18
CA ASN A 293 -8.48 14.34 7.34
C ASN A 293 -8.92 14.39 8.81
N ASP A 294 -8.01 14.73 9.73
CA ASP A 294 -8.32 14.96 11.14
C ASP A 294 -9.40 16.06 11.24
N PRO A 295 -10.61 15.76 11.72
CA PRO A 295 -11.59 16.81 11.99
C PRO A 295 -11.04 17.63 13.15
N MET A 296 -10.38 18.75 12.84
CA MET A 296 -10.12 19.81 13.80
C MET A 296 -11.44 20.33 14.38
#